data_AF-W2D339-F1
#
_entry.id   AF-W2D339-F1
#
_cell.length_a   1.000
_cell.length_b   1.000
_cell.length_c   1.000
_cell.angle_alpha   90.00
_cell.angle_beta   90.00
_cell.angle_gamma   90.00
#
_symmetry.space_group_name_H-M   'P 1'
#
loop_
_entity.id
_entity.type
_entity.pdbx_description
1 polymer ?
#
loop_
_entity_poly.entity_id
_entity_poly.type
_entity_poly.pdbx_seq_one_letter_code
_entity_poly.pdbx_strand_id
1 'polypeptide(L)'
;MENIRPKIALLVIYNHRYDENISRIERIYSCRFTYLYHVMPFYDGDKSNVLSVYESSYQYQSYVAQAYQQIKRSEAKCVYSHFFVVADDMIINPNITEDNLFEYTGIGVDECYIISVRDISKEKYPMSQFHTISSFNVKIGGGTRFQHMMKP
;
A
#
# COMPACT_ATOMS: atom_id res chain seq x y z
N MET A 1 -30.58 -12.77 -2.02
CA MET A 1 -29.16 -12.61 -1.65
C MET A 1 -29.05 -11.25 -1.00
N GLU A 2 -28.58 -11.17 0.24
CA GLU A 2 -28.25 -9.87 0.85
C GLU A 2 -27.19 -9.21 -0.03
N ASN A 3 -27.48 -8.04 -0.60
CA ASN A 3 -26.48 -7.25 -1.30
C ASN A 3 -25.51 -6.72 -0.24
N ILE A 4 -24.45 -7.48 0.02
CA ILE A 4 -23.35 -7.04 0.88
C ILE A 4 -22.75 -5.82 0.18
N ARG A 5 -22.95 -4.63 0.75
CA ARG A 5 -22.35 -3.40 0.22
C ARG A 5 -20.83 -3.55 0.23
N PRO A 6 -20.13 -3.16 -0.86
CA PRO A 6 -18.68 -3.12 -0.87
C PRO A 6 -18.14 -2.30 0.32
N LYS A 7 -17.18 -2.87 1.05
CA LYS A 7 -16.43 -2.14 2.09
C LYS A 7 -15.08 -1.76 1.51
N ILE A 8 -14.92 -0.48 1.24
CA ILE A 8 -13.75 0.08 0.56
C ILE A 8 -12.84 0.73 1.59
N ALA A 9 -11.55 0.38 1.56
CA ALA A 9 -10.52 1.11 2.29
C ALA A 9 -9.71 1.97 1.32
N LEU A 10 -9.64 3.27 1.60
CA LEU A 10 -8.76 4.20 0.91
C LEU A 10 -7.36 4.11 1.53
N LEU A 11 -6.37 3.73 0.72
CA LEU A 11 -4.96 3.68 1.09
C LEU A 11 -4.24 4.82 0.39
N VAL A 12 -3.71 5.75 1.18
CA VAL A 12 -2.89 6.85 0.69
C VAL A 12 -1.43 6.48 0.89
N ILE A 13 -0.70 6.29 -0.21
CA ILE A 13 0.70 5.89 -0.22
C ILE A 13 1.59 7.12 -0.31
N TYR A 14 2.57 7.18 0.57
CA TYR A 14 3.56 8.24 0.63
C TYR A 14 4.89 7.76 0.05
N ASN A 15 5.49 8.53 -0.85
CA ASN A 15 6.84 8.25 -1.35
C ASN A 15 7.90 8.43 -0.23
N HIS A 16 7.74 9.47 0.59
CA HIS A 16 8.61 9.81 1.71
C HIS A 16 7.79 10.11 2.96
N ARG A 17 8.40 10.02 4.14
CA ARG A 17 7.75 10.40 5.39
C ARG A 17 7.37 11.87 5.34
N TYR A 18 6.08 12.16 5.52
CA TYR A 18 5.59 13.53 5.56
C TYR A 18 4.31 13.65 6.40
N ASP A 19 4.51 13.70 7.72
CA ASP A 19 3.46 13.64 8.74
C ASP A 19 2.45 14.81 8.62
N GLU A 20 2.88 15.98 8.13
CA GLU A 20 2.02 17.16 7.95
C GLU A 20 0.86 16.92 6.98
N ASN A 21 1.03 16.00 6.01
CA ASN A 21 -0.02 15.68 5.04
C ASN A 21 -1.15 14.85 5.64
N ILE A 22 -0.94 14.17 6.77
CA ILE A 22 -1.94 13.27 7.37
C ILE A 22 -3.24 14.03 7.63
N SER A 23 -3.19 15.10 8.44
CA SER A 23 -4.37 15.87 8.83
C SER A 23 -5.04 16.57 7.63
N ARG A 24 -4.27 16.93 6.60
CA ARG A 24 -4.81 17.55 5.39
C ARG A 24 -5.62 16.55 4.57
N ILE A 25 -5.08 15.35 4.41
CA ILE A 25 -5.70 14.25 3.67
C ILE A 25 -6.94 13.74 4.42
N GLU A 26 -6.87 13.60 5.75
CA GLU A 26 -8.03 13.30 6.60
C GLU A 26 -9.15 14.32 6.39
N ARG A 27 -8.84 15.62 6.34
CA ARG A 27 -9.83 16.68 6.07
C ARG A 27 -10.48 16.58 4.68
N ILE A 28 -9.74 16.12 3.66
CA ILE A 28 -10.24 16.04 2.28
C ILE A 28 -11.10 14.79 2.06
N TYR A 29 -10.78 13.68 2.73
CA TYR A 29 -11.35 12.36 2.41
C TYR A 29 -12.26 11.77 3.50
N SER A 30 -12.18 12.20 4.76
CA SER A 30 -12.97 11.60 5.87
C SER A 30 -14.50 11.65 5.68
N CYS A 31 -15.02 12.64 4.95
CA CYS A 31 -16.44 12.71 4.62
C CYS A 31 -16.85 11.81 3.43
N ARG A 32 -15.89 11.20 2.73
CA ARG A 32 -16.11 10.44 1.49
C ARG A 32 -15.71 8.97 1.59
N PHE A 33 -14.81 8.65 2.53
CA PHE A 33 -14.32 7.32 2.81
C PHE A 33 -14.29 7.10 4.31
N THR A 34 -15.05 6.11 4.77
CA THR A 34 -15.14 5.73 6.19
C THR A 34 -13.82 5.13 6.67
N TYR A 35 -13.14 4.38 5.81
CA TYR A 35 -11.86 3.74 6.11
C TYR A 35 -10.75 4.39 5.30
N LEU A 36 -9.94 5.21 5.98
CA LEU A 36 -8.81 5.93 5.42
C LEU A 36 -7.54 5.52 6.16
N TYR A 37 -6.56 4.99 5.42
CA TYR A 37 -5.25 4.60 5.93
C TYR A 37 -4.13 5.35 5.22
N HIS A 38 -3.12 5.73 5.98
CA HIS A 38 -1.89 6.33 5.47
C HIS A 38 -0.79 5.27 5.47
N VAL A 39 -0.30 4.90 4.31
CA VAL A 39 0.83 3.97 4.16
C VAL A 39 2.10 4.81 4.07
N MET A 40 2.78 4.98 5.20
CA MET A 40 3.85 5.96 5.35
C MET A 40 5.18 5.29 5.73
N PRO A 41 6.27 5.58 5.00
CA PRO A 41 7.56 4.99 5.31
C PRO A 41 8.11 5.55 6.63
N PHE A 42 8.67 4.66 7.46
CA PHE A 42 9.38 4.99 8.69
C PHE A 42 8.58 5.87 9.68
N TYR A 43 7.26 5.68 9.72
CA TYR A 43 6.42 6.36 10.70
C TYR A 43 6.61 5.74 12.09
N ASP A 44 6.82 6.60 13.09
CA ASP A 44 7.06 6.26 14.50
C ASP A 44 6.06 6.95 15.45
N GLY A 45 5.04 7.61 14.92
CA GLY A 45 3.99 8.23 15.70
C GLY A 45 2.90 7.25 16.15
N ASP A 46 1.82 7.79 16.73
CA ASP A 46 0.81 7.04 17.47
C ASP A 46 -0.56 6.98 16.77
N LYS A 47 -0.72 7.60 15.60
CA LYS A 47 -1.98 7.56 14.85
C LYS A 47 -2.31 6.14 14.39
N SER A 48 -3.45 5.62 14.83
CA SER A 48 -3.91 4.25 14.56
C SER A 48 -4.24 3.97 13.09
N ASN A 49 -4.52 5.00 12.30
CA ASN A 49 -4.79 4.90 10.87
C ASN A 49 -3.53 5.09 9.99
N VAL A 50 -2.34 5.13 10.60
CA VAL A 50 -1.07 5.20 9.87
C VAL A 50 -0.38 3.84 9.94
N LEU A 51 -0.16 3.26 8.76
CA LEU A 51 0.49 1.97 8.55
C LEU A 51 1.95 2.22 8.20
N SER A 52 2.84 2.00 9.17
CA SER A 52 4.27 2.22 8.99
C SER A 52 4.87 1.15 8.10
N VAL A 53 5.66 1.56 7.10
CA VAL A 53 6.33 0.64 6.16
C VAL A 53 7.83 0.94 6.07
N TYR A 54 8.61 -0.04 5.65
CA TYR A 54 10.09 0.03 5.76
C TYR A 54 10.85 -0.35 4.49
N GLU A 55 10.14 -0.62 3.38
CA GLU A 55 10.80 -0.90 2.11
C GLU A 55 11.28 0.37 1.39
N SER A 56 11.97 0.16 0.28
CA SER A 56 12.30 1.18 -0.72
C SER A 56 11.06 1.77 -1.40
N SER A 57 11.05 3.08 -1.61
CA SER A 57 9.99 3.76 -2.38
C SER A 57 10.04 3.49 -3.89
N TYR A 58 11.07 2.77 -4.36
CA TYR A 58 11.08 2.16 -5.69
C TYR A 58 10.18 0.91 -5.77
N GLN A 59 9.59 0.46 -4.66
CA GLN A 59 8.87 -0.81 -4.55
C GLN A 59 7.53 -0.69 -3.81
N TYR A 60 6.61 0.11 -4.35
CA TYR A 60 5.28 0.32 -3.75
C TYR A 60 4.46 -0.96 -3.54
N GLN A 61 4.70 -2.02 -4.33
CA GLN A 61 4.07 -3.32 -4.09
C GLN A 61 4.36 -3.87 -2.69
N SER A 62 5.55 -3.61 -2.16
CA SER A 62 5.92 -4.04 -0.82
C SER A 62 5.28 -3.18 0.25
N TYR A 63 5.04 -1.89 -0.02
CA TYR A 63 4.27 -1.01 0.87
C TYR A 63 2.84 -1.52 1.03
N VAL A 64 2.18 -1.84 -0.09
CA VAL A 64 0.83 -2.41 -0.11
C VAL A 64 0.80 -3.75 0.63
N ALA A 65 1.79 -4.63 0.41
CA ALA A 65 1.88 -5.92 1.11
C ALA A 65 2.04 -5.76 2.63
N GLN A 66 2.91 -4.87 3.09
CA GLN A 66 3.10 -4.59 4.52
C GLN A 66 1.86 -3.97 5.15
N ALA A 67 1.24 -3.00 4.48
CA ALA A 67 -0.01 -2.37 4.93
C ALA A 67 -1.14 -3.41 5.07
N TYR A 68 -1.29 -4.28 4.08
CA TYR A 68 -2.30 -5.35 4.10
C TYR A 68 -2.10 -6.30 5.30
N GLN A 69 -0.86 -6.69 5.60
CA GLN A 69 -0.57 -7.53 6.78
C GLN A 69 -0.94 -6.85 8.10
N GLN A 70 -0.70 -5.54 8.22
CA GLN A 70 -1.10 -4.77 9.40
C GLN A 70 -2.62 -4.69 9.54
N ILE A 71 -3.33 -4.40 8.45
CA ILE A 71 -4.80 -4.35 8.42
C ILE A 71 -5.40 -5.70 8.86
N LYS A 72 -4.89 -6.83 8.34
CA LYS A 72 -5.37 -8.17 8.72
C LYS A 72 -5.17 -8.50 10.21
N ARG A 73 -4.12 -7.94 10.82
CA ARG A 73 -3.79 -8.15 12.24
C ARG A 73 -4.55 -7.20 13.16
N SER A 74 -5.13 -6.12 12.63
CA SER A 74 -5.83 -5.13 13.44
C SER A 74 -7.08 -5.71 14.12
N GLU A 75 -7.30 -5.33 15.37
CA GLU A 75 -8.46 -5.75 16.17
C GLU A 75 -9.80 -5.27 15.56
N ALA A 76 -9.73 -4.25 14.70
CA ALA A 76 -10.89 -3.68 14.01
C ALA A 76 -11.62 -4.67 13.08
N LYS A 77 -11.02 -5.83 12.73
CA LYS A 77 -11.61 -6.96 11.97
C LYS A 77 -12.59 -6.57 10.85
N CYS A 78 -12.40 -5.41 10.24
CA CYS A 78 -13.24 -5.00 9.13
C CYS A 78 -12.70 -5.73 7.90
N VAL A 79 -13.45 -6.71 7.43
CA VAL A 79 -13.11 -7.40 6.18
C VAL A 79 -13.47 -6.45 5.05
N TYR A 80 -12.45 -5.81 4.49
CA TYR A 80 -12.58 -5.01 3.28
C TYR A 80 -12.72 -5.94 2.09
N SER A 81 -13.69 -5.63 1.22
CA SER A 81 -13.79 -6.31 -0.06
C SER A 81 -12.90 -5.66 -1.11
N HIS A 82 -12.59 -4.36 -0.96
CA HIS A 82 -11.82 -3.60 -1.96
C HIS A 82 -10.85 -2.62 -1.30
N PHE A 83 -9.77 -2.36 -2.02
CA PHE A 83 -8.78 -1.33 -1.67
C PHE A 83 -8.69 -0.33 -2.80
N PHE A 84 -8.88 0.95 -2.48
CA PHE A 84 -8.64 2.04 -3.41
C PHE A 84 -7.33 2.73 -3.03
N VAL A 85 -6.33 2.65 -3.91
CA VAL A 85 -4.96 3.09 -3.62
C VAL A 85 -4.64 4.35 -4.41
N VAL A 86 -4.14 5.38 -3.72
CA VAL A 86 -3.73 6.66 -4.31
C VAL A 86 -2.42 7.13 -3.71
N ALA A 87 -1.66 7.96 -4.42
CA ALA A 87 -0.51 8.65 -3.85
C ALA A 87 -0.93 9.90 -3.05
N ASP A 88 -0.11 10.33 -2.09
CA ASP A 88 -0.40 11.49 -1.24
C ASP A 88 -0.40 12.83 -1.98
N ASP A 89 0.25 12.90 -3.15
CA ASP A 89 0.29 14.05 -4.06
C ASP A 89 -0.82 14.03 -5.13
N MET A 90 -1.69 13.02 -5.11
CA MET A 90 -2.85 12.92 -6.01
C MET A 90 -4.14 13.42 -5.34
N ILE A 91 -5.03 14.00 -6.15
CA ILE A 91 -6.37 14.42 -5.71
C ILE A 91 -7.43 13.54 -6.38
N ILE A 92 -8.20 12.81 -5.58
CA ILE A 92 -9.38 12.10 -6.07
C ILE A 92 -10.45 13.14 -6.39
N ASN A 93 -11.08 13.01 -7.56
CA ASN A 93 -12.23 13.81 -7.95
C ASN A 93 -13.22 13.94 -6.77
N PRO A 94 -13.64 15.17 -6.39
CA PRO A 94 -14.45 15.40 -5.20
C PRO A 94 -15.81 14.68 -5.22
N ASN A 95 -16.31 14.34 -6.41
CA ASN A 95 -17.57 13.62 -6.57
C ASN A 95 -17.44 12.11 -6.34
N ILE A 96 -16.22 11.57 -6.24
CA ILE A 96 -16.01 10.14 -5.94
C ILE A 96 -16.03 9.93 -4.41
N THR A 97 -16.84 8.97 -3.98
CA THR A 97 -17.00 8.48 -2.61
C THR A 97 -16.95 6.95 -2.58
N GLU A 98 -16.94 6.36 -1.39
CA GLU A 98 -17.02 4.91 -1.25
C GLU A 98 -18.32 4.30 -1.78
N ASP A 99 -19.40 5.07 -1.83
CA ASP A 99 -20.71 4.60 -2.30
C ASP A 99 -20.85 4.58 -3.83
N ASN A 100 -20.10 5.44 -4.53
CA ASN A 100 -20.25 5.62 -5.98
C ASN A 100 -19.00 5.27 -6.79
N LEU A 101 -17.93 4.80 -6.17
CA LEU A 101 -16.65 4.53 -6.83
C LEU A 101 -16.81 3.70 -8.11
N PHE A 102 -17.53 2.59 -8.05
CA PHE A 102 -17.73 1.68 -9.18
C PHE A 102 -18.58 2.31 -10.28
N GLU A 103 -19.71 2.95 -9.92
CA GLU A 103 -20.58 3.63 -10.89
C GLU A 103 -19.84 4.78 -11.59
N TYR A 104 -19.10 5.59 -10.83
CA TYR A 104 -18.39 6.76 -11.34
C TYR A 104 -17.24 6.38 -12.27
N THR A 105 -16.52 5.30 -11.95
CA THR A 105 -15.37 4.85 -12.74
C THR A 105 -15.74 3.91 -13.88
N GLY A 106 -16.93 3.29 -13.84
CA GLY A 106 -17.35 2.25 -14.76
C GLY A 106 -16.63 0.90 -14.55
N ILE A 107 -15.85 0.75 -13.48
CA ILE A 107 -15.19 -0.50 -13.11
C ILE A 107 -16.22 -1.41 -12.44
N GLY A 108 -16.33 -2.67 -12.88
CA GLY A 108 -17.21 -3.64 -12.23
C GLY A 108 -16.78 -3.94 -10.79
N VAL A 109 -17.72 -4.31 -9.93
CA VAL A 109 -17.43 -4.62 -8.51
C VAL A 109 -16.43 -5.77 -8.39
N ASP A 110 -16.51 -6.78 -9.26
CA ASP A 110 -15.57 -7.92 -9.27
C ASP A 110 -14.34 -7.67 -10.17
N GLU A 111 -14.11 -6.43 -10.61
CA GLU A 111 -13.01 -6.05 -11.48
C GLU A 111 -11.97 -5.20 -10.75
N CYS A 112 -10.77 -5.13 -11.34
CA CYS A 112 -9.73 -4.24 -10.86
C CYS A 112 -9.10 -3.49 -12.03
N TYR A 113 -8.72 -2.25 -11.78
CA TYR A 113 -7.96 -1.45 -12.73
C TYR A 113 -6.51 -1.36 -12.27
N ILE A 114 -5.62 -2.01 -13.01
CA ILE A 114 -4.17 -1.96 -12.78
C ILE A 114 -3.51 -1.58 -14.10
N ILE A 115 -2.81 -0.45 -14.13
CA ILE A 115 -2.22 0.11 -15.36
C ILE A 115 -1.14 -0.79 -15.98
N SER A 116 -0.41 -1.55 -15.17
CA SER A 116 0.60 -2.48 -15.65
C SER A 116 0.93 -3.52 -14.59
N VAL A 117 1.11 -4.76 -15.03
CA VAL A 117 1.69 -5.83 -14.22
C VAL A 117 3.02 -6.20 -14.85
N ARG A 118 4.09 -6.14 -14.06
CA ARG A 118 5.44 -6.53 -14.50
C ARG A 118 5.85 -7.81 -13.81
N ASP A 119 6.39 -8.73 -14.60
CA ASP A 119 6.99 -9.95 -14.09
C ASP A 119 8.41 -9.65 -13.62
N ILE A 120 8.61 -9.56 -12.31
CA ILE A 120 9.91 -9.26 -11.69
C ILE A 120 10.97 -10.27 -12.15
N SER A 121 10.61 -11.52 -12.46
CA SER A 121 11.56 -12.53 -12.92
C SER A 121 12.19 -12.22 -14.29
N LYS A 122 11.54 -11.35 -15.08
CA LYS A 122 11.97 -10.96 -16.43
C LYS A 122 12.65 -9.59 -16.47
N GLU A 123 12.65 -8.87 -15.36
CA GLU A 123 13.15 -7.51 -15.30
C GLU A 123 14.62 -7.49 -14.86
N LYS A 124 15.45 -6.70 -15.55
CA LYS A 124 16.87 -6.50 -15.20
C LYS A 124 17.02 -5.33 -14.23
N TYR A 125 16.37 -5.42 -13.07
CA TYR A 125 16.52 -4.39 -12.06
C TYR A 125 17.85 -4.53 -11.32
N PRO A 126 18.50 -3.42 -10.93
CA PRO A 126 19.58 -3.47 -9.97
C PRO A 126 19.03 -4.11 -8.68
N MET A 127 19.56 -5.25 -8.27
CA MET A 127 19.11 -5.95 -7.05
C MET A 127 19.26 -5.10 -5.78
N SER A 128 20.08 -4.04 -5.83
CA SER A 128 20.15 -3.02 -4.78
C SER A 128 18.86 -2.19 -4.64
N GLN A 129 18.04 -2.08 -5.68
CA GLN A 129 16.71 -1.48 -5.55
C GLN A 129 15.68 -2.45 -4.94
N PHE A 130 16.02 -3.74 -4.88
CA PHE A 130 15.25 -4.84 -4.31
C PHE A 130 15.84 -5.37 -3.00
N HIS A 131 16.64 -4.55 -2.30
CA HIS A 131 17.17 -4.91 -0.99
C HIS A 131 16.04 -5.53 -0.17
N THR A 132 16.25 -6.77 0.29
CA THR A 132 15.36 -7.64 1.09
C THR A 132 14.61 -8.79 0.38
N ILE A 133 14.77 -9.08 -0.93
CA ILE A 133 14.32 -10.40 -1.47
C ILE A 133 15.45 -11.45 -1.47
N SER A 134 16.72 -11.05 -1.56
CA SER A 134 17.84 -12.01 -1.72
C SER A 134 18.38 -12.62 -0.42
N SER A 135 17.92 -12.20 0.75
CA SER A 135 18.40 -12.71 2.05
C SER A 135 17.47 -13.71 2.74
N PHE A 136 16.24 -13.90 2.24
CA PHE A 136 15.32 -14.93 2.76
C PHE A 136 15.34 -16.19 1.89
N ASN A 137 16.25 -17.11 2.24
CA ASN A 137 16.16 -18.56 1.97
C ASN A 137 16.12 -19.08 0.53
N VAL A 138 16.77 -18.41 -0.43
CA VAL A 138 17.18 -19.13 -1.65
C VAL A 138 18.51 -19.85 -1.36
N LYS A 139 18.47 -21.17 -1.14
CA LYS A 139 19.66 -22.01 -1.23
C LYS A 139 20.15 -21.97 -2.68
N ILE A 140 21.03 -21.02 -3.00
CA ILE A 140 21.80 -21.09 -4.24
C ILE A 140 22.81 -22.22 -4.04
N GLY A 141 22.59 -23.33 -4.73
CA GLY A 141 23.55 -24.41 -4.79
C GLY A 141 24.87 -23.89 -5.38
N GLY A 142 25.92 -23.92 -4.56
CA GLY A 142 27.30 -23.75 -5.00
C GLY A 142 27.92 -22.39 -4.67
N GLY A 143 28.80 -22.39 -3.65
CA GLY A 143 29.88 -21.40 -3.53
C GLY A 143 29.62 -20.26 -2.55
N THR A 144 29.90 -20.51 -1.28
CA THR A 144 30.00 -19.47 -0.24
C THR A 144 31.12 -18.48 -0.58
N ARG A 145 30.80 -17.22 -0.87
CA ARG A 145 31.71 -16.08 -0.70
C ARG A 145 31.01 -15.02 0.15
N PHE A 146 31.37 -15.00 1.43
CA PHE A 146 31.11 -13.86 2.30
C PHE A 146 32.04 -12.72 1.88
N GLN A 147 31.50 -11.56 1.54
CA GLN A 147 32.26 -10.32 1.61
C GLN A 147 31.38 -9.13 2.03
N HIS A 148 31.73 -8.62 3.20
CA HIS A 148 31.51 -7.29 3.77
C HIS A 148 30.07 -6.87 4.10
N MET A 149 29.77 -7.14 5.37
CA MET A 149 28.84 -6.44 6.24
C MET A 149 29.29 -4.98 6.38
N MET A 150 28.57 -4.01 5.82
CA MET A 150 28.57 -2.66 6.38
C MET A 150 27.54 -2.62 7.50
N LYS A 151 28.03 -2.33 8.70
CA LYS A 151 27.28 -1.91 9.89
C LYS A 151 27.76 -0.50 10.23
N PRO A 152 26.94 0.24 11.00
CA PRO A 152 26.05 1.32 10.55
C PRO A 152 26.77 2.52 9.90
#